data_AF-A0A165PDT2-F1
#
_entry.id   AF-A0A165PDT2-F1
#
_cell.length_a   1.000
_cell.length_b   1.000
_cell.length_c   1.000
_cell.angle_alpha   90.00
_cell.angle_beta   90.00
_cell.angle_gamma   90.00
#
_symmetry.space_group_name_H-M   'P 1'
#
loop_
_entity.id
_entity.type
_entity.pdbx_description
1 polymer ?
#
loop_
_entity_poly.entity_id
_entity_poly.type
_entity_poly.pdbx_seq_one_letter_code
_entity_poly.pdbx_strand_id
1 'polypeptide(L)'
;MSPRPAAPRRNRQYSLSLNLNDGSPPISIVYAPSSTSTISDAIGPGRTMDKLLTFFGDQLTYFISRISARYLGMGPNVLVGRMVSSIDWSQRNCRYGFCPHYWPDGGHKPHIGFSRLPPSTAEVAELLSLPFCHSCRESHALSLSASAIFVAGCQKLVNKLRRSSSSASVLIAYHIFILASFHDHTREIFVGLNATEAFNTLIRELRLTSDRTLILPSRLVLLTLHEDTIIPAVKKFDALEVNLAEAHRWHLPEREQPLLLPHIVDCLSTLIRSLLDSKLQIIAARRISRSVVLHESSMASILPGLRQSLNAHIVIYLWRLLASASTSHPVVYDTIYRLMVRLYDFGTQACLNQWDITRQCHIASSAWAWHTLWMPLFLLRLNFPEEIKLIPFEDVREICDNFFRFPVPALMMSFQARDGIRALRRLMQEHQESMLFGSLKAAQMVDPIFALMTEATSLLLERAGILHEERLVTLEHGGYDIPRYVPLSRVKDLSPCRQLLSQRRYFR
;
A
#
# COMPACT_ATOMS: atom_id res chain seq x y z
N MET A 1 24.50 -54.81 8.35
CA MET A 1 23.34 -53.96 8.02
C MET A 1 23.34 -53.73 6.52
N SER A 2 22.35 -54.27 5.80
CA SER A 2 22.27 -54.24 4.33
C SER A 2 21.92 -52.85 3.79
N PRO A 3 22.45 -52.42 2.64
CA PRO A 3 22.04 -51.17 2.01
C PRO A 3 20.72 -51.37 1.26
N ARG A 4 19.74 -50.49 1.49
CA ARG A 4 18.50 -50.42 0.70
C ARG A 4 18.82 -49.93 -0.72
N PRO A 5 18.16 -50.48 -1.76
CA PRO A 5 18.35 -50.01 -3.13
C PRO A 5 17.62 -48.67 -3.36
N ALA A 6 18.27 -47.77 -4.08
CA ALA A 6 17.72 -46.49 -4.50
C ALA A 6 16.64 -46.69 -5.59
N ALA A 7 15.48 -46.06 -5.40
CA ALA A 7 14.41 -46.03 -6.40
C ALA A 7 14.78 -45.10 -7.57
N PRO A 8 14.38 -45.41 -8.81
CA PRO A 8 14.77 -44.65 -9.99
C PRO A 8 14.01 -43.31 -10.06
N ARG A 9 14.76 -42.21 -10.21
CA ARG A 9 14.21 -40.89 -10.57
C ARG A 9 13.74 -40.91 -12.02
N ARG A 10 12.42 -40.82 -12.23
CA ARG A 10 11.82 -40.53 -13.54
C ARG A 10 12.13 -39.08 -13.95
N ASN A 11 13.09 -38.90 -14.85
CA ASN A 11 13.26 -37.68 -15.62
C ASN A 11 12.13 -37.59 -16.66
N ARG A 12 11.14 -36.72 -16.43
CA ARG A 12 10.22 -36.25 -17.48
C ARG A 12 10.78 -34.96 -18.07
N GLN A 13 11.60 -35.08 -19.11
CA GLN A 13 11.85 -33.98 -20.02
C GLN A 13 10.63 -33.84 -20.94
N TYR A 14 9.86 -32.78 -20.78
CA TYR A 14 8.93 -32.31 -21.80
C TYR A 14 9.62 -31.18 -22.57
N SER A 15 10.23 -31.51 -23.71
CA SER A 15 10.62 -30.52 -24.71
C SER A 15 9.40 -30.18 -25.55
N LEU A 16 8.73 -29.08 -25.22
CA LEU A 16 7.62 -28.53 -26.01
C LEU A 16 8.17 -27.38 -26.88
N SER A 17 8.63 -27.71 -28.08
CA SER A 17 8.95 -26.73 -29.12
C SER A 17 7.68 -26.36 -29.87
N LEU A 18 7.02 -25.27 -29.48
CA LEU A 18 5.88 -24.70 -30.21
C LEU A 18 6.38 -23.60 -31.15
N ASN A 19 6.47 -23.95 -32.44
CA ASN A 19 6.60 -23.00 -33.54
C ASN A 19 5.28 -22.22 -33.64
N LEU A 20 5.31 -20.91 -33.38
CA LEU A 20 4.15 -20.02 -33.42
C LEU A 20 4.28 -19.06 -34.60
N ASN A 21 4.02 -19.57 -35.79
CA ASN A 21 3.48 -18.78 -36.89
C ASN A 21 2.06 -19.30 -37.11
N ASP A 22 1.06 -18.51 -36.71
CA ASP A 22 -0.19 -18.47 -37.46
C ASP A 22 -1.00 -17.23 -37.10
N GLY A 23 -1.33 -16.49 -38.16
CA GLY A 23 -2.27 -15.40 -38.14
C GLY A 23 -3.69 -15.93 -38.11
N SER A 24 -4.39 -15.71 -37.01
CA SER A 24 -5.85 -15.78 -36.96
C SER A 24 -6.35 -14.74 -35.96
N PRO A 25 -7.42 -13.99 -36.25
CA PRO A 25 -7.92 -12.97 -35.34
C PRO A 25 -8.68 -13.62 -34.17
N PRO A 26 -8.65 -13.03 -32.96
CA PRO A 26 -9.46 -13.53 -31.85
C PRO A 26 -10.94 -13.16 -32.05
N ILE A 27 -11.81 -14.16 -31.91
CA ILE A 27 -13.25 -13.95 -31.74
C ILE A 27 -13.46 -13.24 -30.40
N SER A 28 -13.81 -11.96 -30.47
CA SER A 28 -14.20 -11.14 -29.31
C SER A 28 -15.72 -11.06 -29.27
N ILE A 29 -16.34 -11.76 -28.32
CA ILE A 29 -17.77 -11.61 -28.03
C ILE A 29 -17.91 -10.34 -27.18
N VAL A 30 -18.23 -9.22 -27.84
CA VAL A 30 -18.53 -7.94 -27.18
C VAL A 30 -20.05 -7.88 -26.99
N TYR A 31 -20.51 -7.93 -25.74
CA TYR A 31 -21.87 -7.56 -25.41
C TYR A 31 -21.90 -6.05 -25.18
N ALA A 32 -22.53 -5.31 -26.11
CA ALA A 32 -22.85 -3.91 -25.88
C ALA A 32 -24.04 -3.86 -24.89
N PRO A 33 -23.91 -3.30 -23.68
CA PRO A 33 -25.06 -3.09 -22.84
C PRO A 33 -25.95 -2.06 -23.53
N SER A 34 -27.09 -2.52 -24.03
CA SER A 34 -28.18 -1.66 -24.50
C SER A 34 -28.53 -0.68 -23.39
N SER A 35 -28.59 0.61 -23.75
CA SER A 35 -28.96 1.73 -22.89
C SER A 35 -30.18 1.39 -22.02
N THR A 36 -29.96 1.24 -20.71
CA THR A 36 -31.03 1.16 -19.71
C THR A 36 -31.58 2.57 -19.47
N SER A 37 -32.29 3.11 -20.46
CA SER A 37 -32.95 4.42 -20.38
C SER A 37 -34.46 4.28 -20.63
N THR A 38 -35.11 3.49 -19.78
CA THR A 38 -36.54 3.60 -19.47
C THR A 38 -36.70 3.23 -18.00
N ILE A 39 -36.50 4.23 -17.13
CA ILE A 39 -36.78 4.13 -15.70
C ILE A 39 -38.29 4.02 -15.55
N SER A 40 -38.80 2.84 -15.20
CA SER A 40 -40.05 2.72 -14.46
C SER A 40 -39.69 2.41 -13.00
N ASP A 41 -40.03 3.31 -12.08
CA ASP A 41 -39.76 3.17 -10.65
C ASP A 41 -40.71 2.18 -9.94
N ALA A 42 -41.23 1.19 -10.68
CA ALA A 42 -42.09 0.17 -10.11
C ALA A 42 -41.24 -0.95 -9.47
N ILE A 43 -41.41 -1.15 -8.15
CA ILE A 43 -40.86 -2.30 -7.42
C ILE A 43 -41.60 -3.55 -7.92
N GLY A 44 -41.03 -4.24 -8.91
CA GLY A 44 -41.62 -5.44 -9.51
C GLY A 44 -40.64 -6.62 -9.60
N PRO A 45 -41.16 -7.85 -9.80
CA PRO A 45 -40.37 -9.09 -9.88
C PRO A 45 -39.30 -9.08 -10.99
N GLY A 46 -39.40 -8.17 -11.97
CA GLY A 46 -38.40 -7.96 -13.02
C GLY A 46 -37.01 -7.61 -12.50
N ARG A 47 -36.89 -6.82 -11.41
CA ARG A 47 -35.56 -6.46 -10.84
C ARG A 47 -34.81 -7.64 -10.24
N THR A 48 -35.53 -8.63 -9.71
CA THR A 48 -34.89 -9.85 -9.17
C THR A 48 -34.38 -10.73 -10.31
N MET A 49 -35.13 -10.80 -11.41
CA MET A 49 -34.74 -11.56 -12.59
C MET A 49 -33.56 -10.91 -13.33
N ASP A 50 -33.53 -9.58 -13.45
CA ASP A 50 -32.38 -8.85 -14.00
C ASP A 50 -31.11 -9.11 -13.19
N LYS A 51 -31.18 -9.04 -11.85
CA LYS A 51 -30.02 -9.37 -10.99
C LYS A 51 -29.55 -10.81 -11.18
N LEU A 52 -30.48 -11.76 -11.33
CA LEU A 52 -30.16 -13.17 -11.61
C LEU A 52 -29.49 -13.32 -12.98
N LEU A 53 -30.02 -12.66 -14.01
CA LEU A 53 -29.45 -12.67 -15.35
C LEU A 53 -28.06 -12.01 -15.40
N THR A 54 -27.88 -10.87 -14.72
CA THR A 54 -26.56 -10.24 -14.57
C THR A 54 -25.59 -11.18 -13.85
N PHE A 55 -26.01 -11.80 -12.74
CA PHE A 55 -25.18 -12.75 -12.00
C PHE A 55 -24.77 -13.95 -12.87
N PHE A 56 -25.70 -14.55 -13.63
CA PHE A 56 -25.38 -15.64 -14.56
C PHE A 56 -24.50 -15.18 -15.71
N GLY A 57 -24.72 -13.97 -16.24
CA GLY A 57 -23.87 -13.36 -17.27
C GLY A 57 -22.44 -13.15 -16.77
N ASP A 58 -22.28 -12.64 -15.55
CA ASP A 58 -20.98 -12.43 -14.90
C ASP A 58 -20.27 -13.77 -14.64
N GLN A 59 -21.00 -14.78 -14.15
CA GLN A 59 -20.45 -16.12 -13.92
C GLN A 59 -20.04 -16.81 -15.21
N LEU A 60 -20.85 -16.72 -16.27
CA LEU A 60 -20.50 -17.29 -17.57
C LEU A 60 -19.30 -16.56 -18.18
N THR A 61 -19.26 -15.23 -18.10
CA THR A 61 -18.13 -14.42 -18.56
C THR A 61 -16.86 -14.77 -17.80
N TYR A 62 -16.96 -14.95 -16.48
CA TYR A 62 -15.85 -15.41 -15.65
C TYR A 62 -15.40 -16.82 -16.02
N PHE A 63 -16.34 -17.74 -16.24
CA PHE A 63 -16.05 -19.12 -16.63
C PHE A 63 -15.38 -19.21 -18.01
N ILE A 64 -15.92 -18.50 -19.01
CA ILE A 64 -15.34 -18.44 -20.36
C ILE A 64 -13.98 -17.76 -20.33
N SER A 65 -13.83 -16.65 -19.60
CA SER A 65 -12.53 -15.98 -19.42
C SER A 65 -11.51 -16.89 -18.73
N ARG A 66 -11.96 -17.71 -17.79
CA ARG A 66 -11.11 -18.70 -17.10
C ARG A 66 -10.76 -19.88 -18.00
N ILE A 67 -11.68 -20.36 -18.83
CA ILE A 67 -11.43 -21.42 -19.81
C ILE A 67 -10.51 -20.93 -20.91
N SER A 68 -10.75 -19.75 -21.50
CA SER A 68 -9.88 -19.19 -22.54
C SER A 68 -8.48 -18.91 -21.98
N ALA A 69 -8.38 -18.41 -20.76
CA ALA A 69 -7.10 -18.22 -20.08
C ALA A 69 -6.37 -19.55 -19.80
N ARG A 70 -7.07 -20.60 -19.32
CA ARG A 70 -6.46 -21.89 -19.00
C ARG A 70 -6.14 -22.76 -20.21
N TYR A 71 -7.07 -22.86 -21.14
CA TYR A 71 -6.99 -23.82 -22.25
C TYR A 71 -6.36 -23.23 -23.50
N LEU A 72 -6.62 -21.97 -23.82
CA LEU A 72 -5.98 -21.32 -24.96
C LEU A 72 -4.65 -20.66 -24.56
N GLY A 73 -4.42 -20.45 -23.27
CA GLY A 73 -3.24 -19.74 -22.79
C GLY A 73 -3.19 -18.29 -23.29
N MET A 74 -4.35 -17.75 -23.67
CA MET A 74 -4.49 -16.46 -24.34
C MET A 74 -5.12 -15.45 -23.38
N GLY A 75 -4.29 -14.51 -22.92
CA GLY A 75 -4.74 -13.39 -22.08
C GLY A 75 -3.55 -12.62 -21.51
N PRO A 76 -3.70 -11.31 -21.22
CA PRO A 76 -2.63 -10.51 -20.63
C PRO A 76 -2.11 -11.12 -19.32
N ASN A 77 -3.01 -11.56 -18.43
CA ASN A 77 -2.65 -12.17 -17.14
C ASN A 77 -1.86 -13.47 -17.30
N VAL A 78 -2.26 -14.35 -18.23
CA VAL A 78 -1.55 -15.62 -18.50
C VAL A 78 -0.17 -15.36 -19.11
N LEU A 79 -0.08 -14.38 -20.01
CA LEU A 79 1.18 -13.96 -20.62
C LEU A 79 2.14 -13.44 -19.55
N VAL A 80 1.69 -12.51 -18.71
CA VAL A 80 2.50 -11.91 -17.64
C VAL A 80 2.87 -12.93 -16.58
N GLY A 81 1.97 -13.85 -16.22
CA GLY A 81 2.29 -14.97 -15.33
C GLY A 81 3.45 -15.81 -15.87
N ARG A 82 3.45 -16.16 -17.17
CA ARG A 82 4.56 -16.87 -17.80
C ARG A 82 5.85 -16.05 -17.87
N MET A 83 5.73 -14.75 -18.16
CA MET A 83 6.87 -13.83 -18.20
C MET A 83 7.57 -13.76 -16.85
N VAL A 84 6.80 -13.50 -15.79
CA VAL A 84 7.33 -13.31 -14.44
C VAL A 84 7.80 -14.64 -13.84
N SER A 85 7.10 -15.74 -14.08
CA SER A 85 7.55 -17.08 -13.66
C SER A 85 8.71 -17.66 -14.51
N SER A 86 9.29 -16.90 -15.44
CA SER A 86 10.43 -17.36 -16.24
C SER A 86 11.76 -17.37 -15.46
N ILE A 87 11.77 -16.84 -14.23
CA ILE A 87 12.92 -16.85 -13.33
C ILE A 87 12.55 -17.50 -11.99
N ASP A 88 13.54 -18.00 -11.26
CA ASP A 88 13.35 -18.49 -9.90
C ASP A 88 13.39 -17.35 -8.87
N TRP A 89 12.21 -16.92 -8.44
CA TRP A 89 12.02 -15.89 -7.42
C TRP A 89 12.48 -16.29 -6.02
N SER A 90 12.86 -17.55 -5.81
CA SER A 90 13.21 -18.12 -4.52
C SER A 90 14.72 -18.37 -4.35
N GLN A 91 15.56 -18.16 -5.37
CA GLN A 91 16.88 -18.81 -5.43
C GLN A 91 18.04 -18.23 -4.57
N ARG A 92 17.82 -17.40 -3.53
CA ARG A 92 18.96 -16.70 -2.89
C ARG A 92 18.92 -16.62 -1.37
N ASN A 93 19.97 -17.13 -0.71
CA ASN A 93 20.24 -16.79 0.69
C ASN A 93 20.61 -15.31 0.77
N CYS A 94 19.69 -14.46 1.21
CA CYS A 94 19.97 -13.06 1.48
C CYS A 94 20.37 -12.86 2.94
N ARG A 95 21.35 -11.99 3.20
CA ARG A 95 21.81 -11.66 4.55
C ARG A 95 20.96 -10.59 5.24
N TYR A 96 19.97 -10.01 4.55
CA TYR A 96 19.21 -8.85 5.04
C TYR A 96 17.88 -9.29 5.66
N GLY A 97 17.74 -9.18 6.98
CA GLY A 97 16.57 -9.66 7.76
C GLY A 97 15.20 -9.19 7.26
N PHE A 98 15.13 -8.03 6.62
CA PHE A 98 13.90 -7.47 6.03
C PHE A 98 13.59 -8.03 4.63
N CYS A 99 14.58 -8.60 3.95
CA CYS A 99 14.43 -9.12 2.60
C CYS A 99 13.64 -10.43 2.65
N PRO A 100 12.67 -10.68 1.76
CA PRO A 100 11.96 -11.96 1.69
C PRO A 100 12.88 -13.16 1.46
N HIS A 101 14.08 -12.91 0.92
CA HIS A 101 15.13 -13.91 0.72
C HIS A 101 15.96 -14.21 1.98
N TYR A 102 15.64 -13.59 3.12
CA TYR A 102 16.30 -13.92 4.36
C TYR A 102 15.65 -15.14 4.99
N TRP A 103 16.49 -16.11 5.31
CA TRP A 103 16.14 -17.22 6.18
C TRP A 103 17.34 -17.49 7.09
N PRO A 104 17.14 -17.53 8.42
CA PRO A 104 18.19 -17.96 9.33
C PRO A 104 18.53 -19.43 9.05
N ASP A 105 19.77 -19.83 9.36
CA ASP A 105 20.23 -21.21 9.15
C ASP A 105 19.25 -22.21 9.80
N GLY A 106 18.60 -23.06 8.98
CA GLY A 106 17.58 -24.02 9.39
C GLY A 106 16.11 -23.58 9.20
N GLY A 107 15.84 -22.36 8.74
CA GLY A 107 14.50 -21.88 8.42
C GLY A 107 13.90 -22.49 7.15
N HIS A 108 12.57 -22.57 7.10
CA HIS A 108 11.87 -22.95 5.86
C HIS A 108 11.95 -21.82 4.83
N LYS A 109 12.28 -22.20 3.58
CA LYS A 109 12.34 -21.28 2.45
C LYS A 109 10.93 -20.70 2.20
N PRO A 110 10.75 -19.37 2.25
CA PRO A 110 9.45 -18.77 1.95
C PRO A 110 9.08 -19.06 0.50
N HIS A 111 7.82 -19.40 0.27
CA HIS A 111 7.30 -19.62 -1.08
C HIS A 111 7.06 -18.27 -1.77
N ILE A 112 8.11 -17.71 -2.37
CA ILE A 112 8.04 -16.47 -3.15
C ILE A 112 7.62 -16.82 -4.58
N GLY A 113 6.40 -16.43 -4.95
CA GLY A 113 5.86 -16.65 -6.29
C GLY A 113 4.35 -16.48 -6.33
N PHE A 114 3.74 -16.71 -7.49
CA PHE A 114 2.29 -16.62 -7.63
C PHE A 114 1.59 -17.79 -6.93
N SER A 115 0.54 -17.47 -6.17
CA SER A 115 -0.32 -18.46 -5.54
C SER A 115 -1.24 -19.18 -6.55
N ARG A 116 -1.57 -18.49 -7.65
CA ARG A 116 -2.53 -18.94 -8.67
C ARG A 116 -2.03 -18.60 -10.08
N LEU A 117 -2.45 -19.42 -11.05
CA LEU A 117 -2.25 -19.16 -12.47
C LEU A 117 -3.61 -19.16 -13.21
N PRO A 118 -3.93 -18.10 -13.98
CA PRO A 118 -3.13 -16.88 -14.19
C PRO A 118 -3.16 -15.90 -13.00
N PRO A 119 -2.11 -15.11 -12.77
CA PRO A 119 -2.08 -14.12 -11.70
C PRO A 119 -2.94 -12.90 -12.05
N SER A 120 -3.53 -12.28 -11.04
CA SER A 120 -4.14 -10.95 -11.13
C SER A 120 -3.10 -9.84 -11.29
N THR A 121 -3.52 -8.65 -11.73
CA THR A 121 -2.64 -7.45 -11.73
C THR A 121 -2.14 -7.12 -10.32
N ALA A 122 -2.97 -7.34 -9.30
CA ALA A 122 -2.62 -7.15 -7.90
C ALA A 122 -1.52 -8.12 -7.45
N GLU A 123 -1.63 -9.42 -7.76
CA GLU A 123 -0.59 -10.42 -7.43
C GLU A 123 0.76 -10.11 -8.12
N VAL A 124 0.72 -9.63 -9.37
CA VAL A 124 1.95 -9.18 -10.06
C VAL A 124 2.54 -7.94 -9.39
N ALA A 125 1.70 -6.95 -9.06
CA ALA A 125 2.14 -5.75 -8.36
C ALA A 125 2.72 -6.09 -6.97
N GLU A 126 2.11 -7.03 -6.25
CA GLU A 126 2.54 -7.48 -4.93
C GLU A 126 3.91 -8.15 -4.99
N LEU A 127 4.07 -9.16 -5.86
CA LEU A 127 5.34 -9.88 -6.03
C LEU A 127 6.50 -8.92 -6.37
N LEU A 128 6.29 -8.00 -7.31
CA LEU A 128 7.32 -7.04 -7.74
C LEU A 128 7.54 -5.91 -6.72
N SER A 129 6.59 -5.69 -5.80
CA SER A 129 6.70 -4.69 -4.73
C SER A 129 7.24 -5.26 -3.42
N LEU A 130 7.48 -6.57 -3.34
CA LEU A 130 8.10 -7.19 -2.18
C LEU A 130 9.39 -6.44 -1.77
N PRO A 131 9.70 -6.36 -0.47
CA PRO A 131 10.82 -5.58 0.08
C PRO A 131 12.17 -6.26 -0.15
N PHE A 132 12.48 -6.62 -1.39
CA PHE A 132 13.79 -7.14 -1.75
C PHE A 132 14.87 -6.10 -1.43
N CYS A 133 15.98 -6.54 -0.82
CA CYS A 133 17.16 -5.69 -0.73
C CYS A 133 17.66 -5.32 -2.14
N HIS A 134 18.45 -4.25 -2.23
CA HIS A 134 18.99 -3.74 -3.50
C HIS A 134 19.59 -4.86 -4.37
N SER A 135 20.54 -5.63 -3.84
CA SER A 135 21.22 -6.70 -4.58
C SER A 135 20.29 -7.83 -5.04
N CYS A 136 19.29 -8.19 -4.25
CA CYS A 136 18.29 -9.19 -4.66
C CYS A 136 17.39 -8.65 -5.77
N ARG A 137 16.93 -7.39 -5.63
CA ARG A 137 16.05 -6.74 -6.62
C ARG A 137 16.76 -6.57 -7.96
N GLU A 138 17.98 -6.03 -7.94
CA GLU A 138 18.83 -5.84 -9.12
C GLU A 138 19.06 -7.17 -9.83
N SER A 139 19.38 -8.22 -9.07
CA SER A 139 19.54 -9.52 -9.68
C SER A 139 18.26 -10.10 -10.28
N HIS A 140 17.11 -9.96 -9.63
CA HIS A 140 15.84 -10.43 -10.22
C HIS A 140 15.53 -9.66 -11.51
N ALA A 141 15.82 -8.36 -11.53
CA ALA A 141 15.66 -7.54 -12.72
C ALA A 141 16.59 -7.96 -13.86
N LEU A 142 17.87 -8.22 -13.58
CA LEU A 142 18.83 -8.74 -14.54
C LEU A 142 18.38 -10.10 -15.09
N SER A 143 17.99 -11.03 -14.23
CA SER A 143 17.47 -12.34 -14.63
C SER A 143 16.22 -12.24 -15.51
N LEU A 144 15.28 -11.34 -15.17
CA LEU A 144 14.10 -11.07 -16.01
C LEU A 144 14.51 -10.51 -17.37
N SER A 145 15.42 -9.53 -17.38
CA SER A 145 15.84 -8.87 -18.62
C SER A 145 16.60 -9.80 -19.57
N ALA A 146 17.33 -10.79 -19.03
CA ALA A 146 18.02 -11.81 -19.80
C ALA A 146 17.10 -12.95 -20.29
N SER A 147 15.89 -13.07 -19.72
CA SER A 147 14.93 -14.12 -20.10
C SER A 147 14.29 -13.83 -21.45
N ALA A 148 14.57 -14.67 -22.45
CA ALA A 148 13.95 -14.58 -23.77
C ALA A 148 12.41 -14.66 -23.71
N ILE A 149 11.87 -15.42 -22.76
CA ILE A 149 10.42 -15.53 -22.53
C ILE A 149 9.85 -14.18 -22.05
N PHE A 150 10.56 -13.52 -21.14
CA PHE A 150 10.16 -12.22 -20.62
C PHE A 150 10.18 -11.15 -21.71
N VAL A 151 11.30 -11.02 -22.45
CA VAL A 151 11.47 -10.03 -23.53
C VAL A 151 10.43 -10.23 -24.64
N ALA A 152 10.24 -11.47 -25.11
CA ALA A 152 9.21 -11.78 -26.11
C ALA A 152 7.80 -11.50 -25.58
N GLY A 153 7.57 -11.68 -24.28
CA GLY A 153 6.32 -11.31 -23.63
C GLY A 153 6.08 -9.80 -23.59
N CYS A 154 7.10 -9.00 -23.27
CA CYS A 154 7.04 -7.53 -23.33
C CYS A 154 6.67 -7.05 -24.75
N GLN A 155 7.31 -7.62 -25.78
CA GLN A 155 6.97 -7.31 -27.18
C GLN A 155 5.52 -7.66 -27.50
N LYS A 156 5.04 -8.83 -27.05
CA LYS A 156 3.65 -9.23 -27.25
C LYS A 156 2.66 -8.29 -26.55
N LEU A 157 3.00 -7.78 -25.37
CA LEU A 157 2.17 -6.79 -24.68
C LEU A 157 2.06 -5.48 -25.48
N VAL A 158 3.20 -4.92 -25.91
CA VAL A 158 3.23 -3.67 -26.69
C VAL A 158 2.46 -3.84 -28.01
N ASN A 159 2.70 -4.93 -28.75
CA ASN A 159 2.03 -5.19 -30.03
C ASN A 159 0.51 -5.38 -29.88
N LYS A 160 0.06 -5.91 -28.74
CA LYS A 160 -1.36 -6.16 -28.50
C LYS A 160 -2.15 -4.89 -28.12
N LEU A 161 -1.51 -3.82 -27.67
CA LEU A 161 -2.20 -2.57 -27.28
C LEU A 161 -3.15 -2.04 -28.36
N ARG A 162 -2.74 -2.07 -29.63
CA ARG A 162 -3.53 -1.54 -30.76
C ARG A 162 -4.60 -2.49 -31.28
N ARG A 163 -4.53 -3.78 -30.96
CA ARG A 163 -5.38 -4.84 -31.56
C ARG A 163 -6.34 -5.50 -30.56
N SER A 164 -6.31 -5.06 -29.31
CA SER A 164 -7.09 -5.66 -28.23
C SER A 164 -8.36 -4.87 -27.93
N SER A 165 -9.32 -5.50 -27.26
CA SER A 165 -10.46 -4.81 -26.69
C SER A 165 -10.03 -3.76 -25.65
N SER A 166 -10.86 -2.75 -25.40
CA SER A 166 -10.58 -1.69 -24.40
C SER A 166 -10.21 -2.29 -23.03
N SER A 167 -10.96 -3.29 -22.56
CA SER A 167 -10.69 -3.99 -21.29
C SER A 167 -9.34 -4.72 -21.27
N ALA A 168 -8.97 -5.40 -22.35
CA ALA A 168 -7.68 -6.06 -22.46
C ALA A 168 -6.53 -5.05 -22.56
N SER A 169 -6.72 -3.94 -23.27
CA SER A 169 -5.74 -2.85 -23.36
C SER A 169 -5.51 -2.17 -22.01
N VAL A 170 -6.56 -2.00 -21.18
CA VAL A 170 -6.42 -1.50 -19.80
C VAL A 170 -5.53 -2.43 -18.97
N LEU A 171 -5.77 -3.74 -19.03
CA LEU A 171 -4.93 -4.73 -18.33
C LEU A 171 -3.49 -4.73 -18.84
N ILE A 172 -3.28 -4.67 -20.17
CA ILE A 172 -1.95 -4.58 -20.77
C ILE A 172 -1.23 -3.33 -20.29
N ALA A 173 -1.91 -2.17 -20.28
CA ALA A 173 -1.33 -0.92 -19.80
C ALA A 173 -0.89 -1.02 -18.33
N TYR A 174 -1.73 -1.56 -17.45
CA TYR A 174 -1.34 -1.78 -16.05
C TYR A 174 -0.18 -2.75 -15.89
N HIS A 175 -0.14 -3.84 -16.66
CA HIS A 175 0.98 -4.78 -16.61
C HIS A 175 2.28 -4.13 -17.08
N ILE A 176 2.25 -3.37 -18.18
CA ILE A 176 3.43 -2.63 -18.65
C ILE A 176 3.87 -1.62 -17.58
N PHE A 177 2.93 -0.89 -16.98
CA PHE A 177 3.22 0.04 -15.89
C PHE A 177 3.91 -0.65 -14.71
N ILE A 178 3.34 -1.76 -14.22
CA ILE A 178 3.85 -2.52 -13.07
C ILE A 178 5.26 -3.08 -13.36
N LEU A 179 5.47 -3.63 -14.56
CA LEU A 179 6.72 -4.22 -15.00
C LEU A 179 7.81 -3.16 -15.24
N ALA A 180 7.48 -2.06 -15.91
CA ALA A 180 8.42 -0.95 -16.14
C ALA A 180 8.78 -0.25 -14.82
N SER A 181 7.88 -0.20 -13.85
CA SER A 181 8.13 0.36 -12.51
C SER A 181 8.99 -0.54 -11.62
N PHE A 182 9.22 -1.81 -12.01
CA PHE A 182 9.96 -2.75 -11.18
C PHE A 182 11.46 -2.41 -11.10
N HIS A 183 12.09 -2.10 -12.23
CA HIS A 183 13.52 -1.82 -12.31
C HIS A 183 13.88 -1.09 -13.62
N ASP A 184 15.02 -0.40 -13.64
CA ASP A 184 15.51 0.33 -14.82
C ASP A 184 15.71 -0.60 -16.03
N HIS A 185 16.36 -1.76 -15.85
CA HIS A 185 16.48 -2.77 -16.93
C HIS A 185 15.14 -3.22 -17.54
N THR A 186 14.07 -3.37 -16.73
CA THR A 186 12.76 -3.75 -17.28
C THR A 186 12.09 -2.57 -17.99
N ARG A 187 12.31 -1.33 -17.53
CA ARG A 187 11.92 -0.09 -18.23
C ARG A 187 12.60 0.02 -19.59
N GLU A 188 13.92 -0.16 -19.64
CA GLU A 188 14.74 -0.06 -20.86
C GLU A 188 14.26 -1.00 -21.96
N ILE A 189 13.81 -2.21 -21.61
CA ILE A 189 13.18 -3.13 -22.56
C ILE A 189 11.97 -2.45 -23.21
N PHE A 190 11.01 -1.92 -22.45
CA PHE A 190 9.83 -1.29 -23.03
C PHE A 190 10.15 -0.04 -23.85
N VAL A 191 11.15 0.75 -23.44
CA VAL A 191 11.65 1.89 -24.23
C VAL A 191 12.20 1.40 -25.57
N GLY A 192 13.05 0.37 -25.58
CA GLY A 192 13.60 -0.23 -26.80
C GLY A 192 12.54 -0.88 -27.70
N LEU A 193 11.39 -1.28 -27.14
CA LEU A 193 10.25 -1.80 -27.89
C LEU A 193 9.28 -0.71 -28.39
N ASN A 194 9.68 0.57 -28.35
CA ASN A 194 8.87 1.73 -28.77
C ASN A 194 7.51 1.83 -28.04
N ALA A 195 7.44 1.37 -26.79
CA ALA A 195 6.21 1.45 -26.00
C ALA A 195 5.75 2.92 -25.82
N THR A 196 6.69 3.85 -25.66
CA THR A 196 6.40 5.28 -25.53
C THR A 196 5.63 5.83 -26.73
N GLU A 197 6.05 5.50 -27.95
CA GLU A 197 5.34 5.91 -29.16
C GLU A 197 3.96 5.23 -29.23
N ALA A 198 3.91 3.93 -28.95
CA ALA A 198 2.67 3.16 -28.97
C ALA A 198 1.60 3.76 -28.04
N PHE A 199 1.96 4.16 -26.83
CA PHE A 199 1.04 4.80 -25.88
C PHE A 199 0.68 6.24 -26.27
N ASN A 200 1.61 7.01 -26.84
CA ASN A 200 1.30 8.35 -27.34
C ASN A 200 0.29 8.30 -28.49
N THR A 201 0.45 7.37 -29.44
CA THR A 201 -0.53 7.13 -30.50
C THR A 201 -1.89 6.75 -29.89
N LEU A 202 -1.89 5.78 -28.98
CA LEU A 202 -3.10 5.30 -28.32
C LEU A 202 -3.84 6.42 -27.57
N ILE A 203 -3.15 7.27 -26.82
CA ILE A 203 -3.79 8.42 -26.13
C ILE A 203 -4.37 9.42 -27.13
N ARG A 204 -3.70 9.67 -28.26
CA ARG A 204 -4.25 10.57 -29.30
C ARG A 204 -5.53 9.97 -29.88
N GLU A 205 -5.54 8.68 -30.20
CA GLU A 205 -6.74 7.97 -30.67
C GLU A 205 -7.86 7.99 -29.63
N LEU A 206 -7.56 7.72 -28.36
CA LEU A 206 -8.52 7.75 -27.25
C LEU A 206 -9.06 9.14 -26.92
N ARG A 207 -8.40 10.22 -27.35
CA ARG A 207 -8.95 11.57 -27.24
C ARG A 207 -9.98 11.87 -28.33
N LEU A 208 -9.88 11.17 -29.45
CA LEU A 208 -10.85 11.26 -30.55
C LEU A 208 -12.06 10.37 -30.27
N THR A 209 -11.87 9.27 -29.52
CA THR A 209 -12.98 8.45 -29.01
C THR A 209 -13.45 8.99 -27.66
N SER A 210 -14.74 8.82 -27.32
CA SER A 210 -15.26 9.21 -26.00
C SER A 210 -14.84 8.25 -24.87
N ASP A 211 -14.01 7.23 -25.16
CA ASP A 211 -13.57 6.23 -24.17
C ASP A 211 -12.38 6.75 -23.36
N ARG A 212 -12.66 7.21 -22.14
CA ARG A 212 -11.63 7.74 -21.22
C ARG A 212 -10.98 6.66 -20.35
N THR A 213 -11.46 5.41 -20.38
CA THR A 213 -11.04 4.37 -19.43
C THR A 213 -9.56 4.03 -19.54
N LEU A 214 -9.00 4.10 -20.75
CA LEU A 214 -7.62 3.74 -21.04
C LEU A 214 -6.64 4.93 -20.95
N ILE A 215 -7.13 6.16 -20.79
CA ILE A 215 -6.28 7.37 -20.74
C ILE A 215 -5.39 7.35 -19.50
N LEU A 216 -5.95 7.08 -18.31
CA LEU A 216 -5.16 7.08 -17.08
C LEU A 216 -4.08 5.99 -17.07
N PRO A 217 -4.39 4.70 -17.33
CA PRO A 217 -3.37 3.65 -17.40
C PRO A 217 -2.27 3.97 -18.42
N SER A 218 -2.64 4.51 -19.58
CA SER A 218 -1.67 4.89 -20.62
C SER A 218 -0.74 6.02 -20.17
N ARG A 219 -1.28 7.02 -19.46
CA ARG A 219 -0.46 8.10 -18.88
C ARG A 219 0.51 7.56 -17.84
N LEU A 220 0.06 6.68 -16.94
CA LEU A 220 0.93 6.05 -15.94
C LEU A 220 2.10 5.30 -16.58
N VAL A 221 1.85 4.59 -17.69
CA VAL A 221 2.92 3.94 -18.45
C VAL A 221 3.89 4.98 -19.01
N LEU A 222 3.41 5.99 -19.72
CA LEU A 222 4.28 7.04 -20.28
C LEU A 222 5.17 7.66 -19.21
N LEU A 223 4.61 7.96 -18.04
CA LEU A 223 5.34 8.56 -16.92
C LEU A 223 6.39 7.63 -16.31
N THR A 224 6.16 6.33 -16.39
CA THR A 224 7.15 5.33 -15.96
C THR A 224 8.24 5.15 -17.00
N LEU A 225 7.92 5.29 -18.28
CA LEU A 225 8.87 5.14 -19.39
C LEU A 225 9.71 6.40 -19.61
N HIS A 226 9.18 7.58 -19.31
CA HIS A 226 9.95 8.82 -19.32
C HIS A 226 10.78 8.93 -18.03
N GLU A 227 12.06 9.27 -18.16
CA GLU A 227 12.88 9.68 -17.02
C GLU A 227 12.48 11.10 -16.59
N ASP A 228 11.29 11.22 -16.02
CA ASP A 228 10.80 12.46 -15.45
C ASP A 228 11.55 12.80 -14.16
N THR A 229 11.40 14.05 -13.70
CA THR A 229 12.01 14.67 -12.51
C THR A 229 11.96 13.82 -11.24
N ILE A 230 11.01 12.89 -11.12
CA ILE A 230 10.89 11.99 -9.97
C ILE A 230 11.92 10.85 -9.98
N ILE A 231 12.33 10.34 -11.15
CA ILE A 231 13.22 9.18 -11.23
C ILE A 231 14.59 9.47 -10.60
N PRO A 232 15.24 10.64 -10.85
CA PRO A 232 16.45 11.01 -10.13
C PRO A 232 16.27 11.07 -8.60
N ALA A 233 15.12 11.57 -8.13
CA ALA A 233 14.81 11.61 -6.70
C ALA A 233 14.65 10.20 -6.12
N VAL A 234 13.98 9.29 -6.84
CA VAL A 234 13.86 7.88 -6.46
C VAL A 234 15.23 7.20 -6.42
N LYS A 235 16.06 7.38 -7.45
CA LYS A 235 17.42 6.82 -7.52
C LYS A 235 18.31 7.33 -6.37
N LYS A 236 18.28 8.64 -6.12
CA LYS A 236 19.02 9.25 -5.01
C LYS A 236 18.53 8.71 -3.66
N PHE A 237 17.22 8.56 -3.49
CA PHE A 237 16.63 8.01 -2.28
C PHE A 237 16.98 6.52 -2.08
N ASP A 238 16.95 5.72 -3.15
CA ASP A 238 17.41 4.32 -3.15
C ASP A 238 18.87 4.20 -2.69
N ALA A 239 19.76 5.04 -3.23
CA ALA A 239 21.16 5.04 -2.83
C ALA A 239 21.36 5.43 -1.35
N LEU A 240 20.61 6.43 -0.87
CA LEU A 240 20.66 6.85 0.54
C LEU A 240 20.16 5.74 1.48
N GLU A 241 19.12 5.00 1.10
CA GLU A 241 18.63 3.86 1.87
C GLU A 241 19.65 2.73 1.98
N VAL A 242 20.38 2.44 0.91
CA VAL A 242 21.46 1.45 0.93
C VAL A 242 22.53 1.88 1.93
N ASN A 243 22.96 3.14 1.87
CA ASN A 243 23.95 3.69 2.80
C ASN A 243 23.46 3.63 4.27
N LEU A 244 22.19 3.92 4.54
CA LEU A 244 21.59 3.80 5.87
C LEU A 244 21.51 2.34 6.36
N ALA A 245 21.14 1.41 5.48
CA ALA A 245 21.05 0.00 5.84
C ALA A 245 22.43 -0.58 6.17
N GLU A 246 23.47 -0.15 5.47
CA GLU A 246 24.86 -0.46 5.80
C GLU A 246 25.28 0.21 7.12
N ALA A 247 24.90 1.48 7.33
CA ALA A 247 25.18 2.22 8.55
C ALA A 247 24.74 1.53 9.83
N HIS A 248 23.50 1.02 9.82
CA HIS A 248 22.94 0.33 10.98
C HIS A 248 23.69 -0.96 11.34
N ARG A 249 24.34 -1.60 10.37
CA ARG A 249 25.10 -2.83 10.62
C ARG A 249 26.49 -2.57 11.17
N TRP A 250 27.11 -1.48 10.77
CA TRP A 250 28.52 -1.20 11.04
C TRP A 250 28.74 -0.23 12.21
N HIS A 251 27.69 0.14 12.96
CA HIS A 251 27.73 1.22 13.96
C HIS A 251 28.43 2.46 13.37
N LEU A 252 27.87 2.95 12.25
CA LEU A 252 28.39 4.13 11.58
C LEU A 252 28.60 5.24 12.63
N PRO A 253 29.79 5.88 12.70
CA PRO A 253 30.06 6.92 13.68
C PRO A 253 28.92 7.94 13.73
N GLU A 254 28.49 8.34 14.93
CA GLU A 254 27.39 9.30 15.13
C GLU A 254 27.53 10.60 14.30
N ARG A 255 28.75 10.90 13.83
CA ARG A 255 29.07 12.07 13.00
C ARG A 255 28.58 11.99 11.55
N GLU A 256 28.37 10.79 10.99
CA GLU A 256 28.00 10.64 9.58
C GLU A 256 26.48 10.64 9.34
N GLN A 257 25.68 10.23 10.33
CA GLN A 257 24.21 10.28 10.21
C GLN A 257 23.67 11.70 9.96
N PRO A 258 24.15 12.76 10.66
CA PRO A 258 23.73 14.13 10.38
C PRO A 258 24.07 14.61 8.96
N LEU A 259 25.09 14.04 8.31
CA LEU A 259 25.49 14.42 6.94
C LEU A 259 24.54 13.85 5.89
N LEU A 260 24.02 12.64 6.11
CA LEU A 260 23.06 12.00 5.19
C LEU A 260 21.65 12.59 5.33
N LEU A 261 21.33 13.09 6.51
CA LEU A 261 19.99 13.52 6.90
C LEU A 261 19.39 14.60 5.98
N PRO A 262 20.07 15.71 5.65
CA PRO A 262 19.52 16.71 4.71
C PRO A 262 19.15 16.11 3.36
N HIS A 263 19.96 15.19 2.83
CA HIS A 263 19.70 14.58 1.54
C HIS A 263 18.49 13.64 1.56
N ILE A 264 18.29 12.92 2.66
CA ILE A 264 17.11 12.08 2.89
C ILE A 264 15.86 12.96 2.96
N VAL A 265 15.93 14.05 3.73
CA VAL A 265 14.85 15.04 3.87
C VAL A 265 14.48 15.62 2.51
N ASP A 266 15.45 16.05 1.71
CA ASP A 266 15.21 16.60 0.37
C ASP A 266 14.52 15.61 -0.57
N CYS A 267 14.99 14.35 -0.57
CA CYS A 267 14.41 13.31 -1.40
C CYS A 267 12.96 13.01 -0.98
N LEU A 268 12.72 12.81 0.33
CA LEU A 268 11.37 12.59 0.84
C LEU A 268 10.44 13.76 0.58
N SER A 269 10.93 14.99 0.76
CA SER A 269 10.16 16.19 0.46
C SER A 269 9.74 16.23 -1.00
N THR A 270 10.64 15.84 -1.90
CA THR A 270 10.37 15.75 -3.33
C THR A 270 9.34 14.66 -3.64
N LEU A 271 9.48 13.48 -3.04
CA LEU A 271 8.54 12.37 -3.21
C LEU A 271 7.15 12.71 -2.65
N ILE A 272 7.06 13.34 -1.47
CA ILE A 272 5.80 13.74 -0.85
C ILE A 272 5.10 14.82 -1.67
N ARG A 273 5.82 15.84 -2.16
CA ARG A 273 5.23 16.84 -3.07
C ARG A 273 4.72 16.19 -4.36
N SER A 274 5.43 15.18 -4.86
CA SER A 274 5.02 14.42 -6.04
C SER A 274 3.75 13.59 -5.82
N LEU A 275 3.31 13.35 -4.57
CA LEU A 275 2.01 12.74 -4.30
C LEU A 275 0.84 13.62 -4.76
N LEU A 276 1.03 14.94 -4.83
CA LEU A 276 0.00 15.88 -5.28
C LEU A 276 -0.07 16.01 -6.81
N ASP A 277 0.96 15.55 -7.52
CA ASP A 277 0.92 15.50 -8.98
C ASP A 277 0.30 14.17 -9.41
N SER A 278 -0.91 14.24 -10.00
CA SER A 278 -1.63 13.09 -10.55
C SER A 278 -0.80 12.19 -11.47
N LYS A 279 0.26 12.73 -12.08
CA LYS A 279 1.20 11.99 -12.91
C LYS A 279 2.20 11.19 -12.06
N LEU A 280 2.79 11.82 -11.06
CA LEU A 280 3.88 11.25 -10.28
C LEU A 280 3.41 10.49 -9.04
N GLN A 281 2.13 10.65 -8.65
CA GLN A 281 1.57 10.16 -7.39
C GLN A 281 1.79 8.67 -7.16
N ILE A 282 1.65 7.82 -8.17
CA ILE A 282 1.74 6.36 -8.00
C ILE A 282 3.20 5.93 -7.81
N ILE A 283 4.12 6.55 -8.56
CA ILE A 283 5.55 6.27 -8.44
C ILE A 283 6.05 6.74 -7.07
N ALA A 284 5.67 7.95 -6.66
CA ALA A 284 5.96 8.49 -5.34
C ALA A 284 5.40 7.61 -4.22
N ALA A 285 4.11 7.28 -4.27
CA ALA A 285 3.44 6.47 -3.26
C ALA A 285 4.05 5.07 -3.16
N ARG A 286 4.31 4.42 -4.30
CA ARG A 286 4.98 3.11 -4.35
C ARG A 286 6.38 3.18 -3.75
N ARG A 287 7.12 4.25 -4.00
CA ARG A 287 8.47 4.38 -3.46
C ARG A 287 8.48 4.63 -1.95
N ILE A 288 7.63 5.54 -1.48
CA ILE A 288 7.51 5.87 -0.04
C ILE A 288 7.02 4.64 0.73
N SER A 289 6.00 3.94 0.24
CA SER A 289 5.45 2.73 0.90
C SER A 289 6.44 1.57 1.01
N ARG A 290 7.39 1.46 0.06
CA ARG A 290 8.45 0.43 0.07
C ARG A 290 9.67 0.81 0.90
N SER A 291 9.78 2.07 1.30
CA SER A 291 10.94 2.59 2.00
C SER A 291 11.19 1.75 3.26
N VAL A 292 12.37 1.10 3.30
CA VAL A 292 12.87 0.34 4.47
C VAL A 292 12.91 1.23 5.72
N VAL A 293 12.89 2.54 5.51
CA VAL A 293 13.09 3.55 6.53
C VAL A 293 11.90 3.76 7.46
N LEU A 294 10.81 3.01 7.25
CA LEU A 294 9.71 2.89 8.19
C LEU A 294 9.90 1.75 9.21
N HIS A 295 11.07 1.11 9.27
CA HIS A 295 11.45 0.23 10.38
C HIS A 295 11.99 1.04 11.58
N GLU A 296 11.78 0.52 12.80
CA GLU A 296 11.98 1.19 14.10
C GLU A 296 13.32 1.96 14.23
N SER A 297 14.40 1.44 13.66
CA SER A 297 15.77 1.97 13.83
C SER A 297 16.03 3.29 13.11
N SER A 298 15.31 3.56 12.02
CA SER A 298 15.58 4.69 11.14
C SER A 298 14.57 5.83 11.28
N MET A 299 13.57 5.64 12.15
CA MET A 299 12.51 6.60 12.38
C MET A 299 13.04 7.97 12.83
N ALA A 300 14.09 7.98 13.65
CA ALA A 300 14.69 9.22 14.16
C ALA A 300 15.29 10.10 13.07
N SER A 301 15.89 9.47 12.07
CA SER A 301 16.49 10.20 10.95
C SER A 301 15.40 10.75 10.03
N ILE A 302 14.31 10.03 9.81
CA ILE A 302 13.35 10.45 8.76
C ILE A 302 12.24 11.37 9.25
N LEU A 303 11.92 11.31 10.54
CA LEU A 303 10.83 12.05 11.13
C LEU A 303 10.88 13.57 10.86
N PRO A 304 12.04 14.26 10.93
CA PRO A 304 12.10 15.69 10.60
C PRO A 304 11.67 16.00 9.17
N GLY A 305 12.12 15.20 8.19
CA GLY A 305 11.77 15.39 6.78
C GLY A 305 10.32 15.08 6.47
N LEU A 306 9.79 14.02 7.08
CA LEU A 306 8.36 13.70 6.98
C LEU A 306 7.50 14.81 7.55
N ARG A 307 7.86 15.39 8.69
CA ARG A 307 7.11 16.49 9.30
C ARG A 307 7.09 17.76 8.48
N GLN A 308 8.23 18.08 7.87
CA GLN A 308 8.35 19.27 7.05
C GLN A 308 7.50 19.17 5.79
N SER A 309 7.29 17.95 5.28
CA SER A 309 6.72 17.74 3.95
C SER A 309 5.33 17.15 3.94
N LEU A 310 4.99 16.30 4.91
CA LEU A 310 3.67 15.70 5.06
C LEU A 310 2.81 16.58 5.98
N ASN A 311 1.66 16.99 5.46
CA ASN A 311 0.69 17.80 6.19
C ASN A 311 -0.73 17.23 6.03
N ALA A 312 -1.66 17.77 6.82
CA ALA A 312 -3.06 17.36 6.84
C ALA A 312 -3.72 17.39 5.45
N HIS A 313 -3.42 18.39 4.61
CA HIS A 313 -4.01 18.50 3.28
C HIS A 313 -3.60 17.36 2.35
N ILE A 314 -2.33 16.94 2.40
CA ILE A 314 -1.85 15.79 1.63
C ILE A 314 -2.55 14.51 2.10
N VAL A 315 -2.73 14.33 3.41
CA VAL A 315 -3.42 13.14 3.94
C VAL A 315 -4.90 13.12 3.56
N ILE A 316 -5.59 14.27 3.60
CA ILE A 316 -6.96 14.41 3.08
C ILE A 316 -7.01 14.03 1.60
N TYR A 317 -6.07 14.53 0.81
CA TYR A 317 -5.98 14.22 -0.61
C TYR A 317 -5.78 12.71 -0.86
N LEU A 318 -4.92 12.05 -0.10
CA LEU A 318 -4.67 10.60 -0.23
C LEU A 318 -5.91 9.77 0.12
N TRP A 319 -6.66 10.11 1.18
CA TRP A 319 -7.92 9.45 1.50
C TRP A 319 -8.96 9.60 0.40
N ARG A 320 -9.09 10.80 -0.16
CA ARG A 320 -10.00 11.06 -1.29
C ARG A 320 -9.58 10.29 -2.54
N LEU A 321 -8.28 10.25 -2.82
CA LEU A 321 -7.73 9.48 -3.92
C LEU A 321 -8.04 7.99 -3.72
N LEU A 322 -7.85 7.46 -2.51
CA LEU A 322 -8.19 6.08 -2.16
C LEU A 322 -9.68 5.78 -2.37
N ALA A 323 -10.57 6.64 -1.88
CA ALA A 323 -12.03 6.51 -2.07
C ALA A 323 -12.44 6.56 -3.55
N SER A 324 -11.87 7.46 -4.33
CA SER A 324 -12.17 7.59 -5.77
C SER A 324 -11.62 6.42 -6.60
N ALA A 325 -10.50 5.83 -6.17
CA ALA A 325 -9.83 4.75 -6.88
C ALA A 325 -10.45 3.37 -6.60
N SER A 326 -11.19 3.20 -5.50
CA SER A 326 -11.73 1.89 -5.08
C SER A 326 -12.64 1.25 -6.12
N THR A 327 -13.36 2.06 -6.89
CA THR A 327 -14.30 1.59 -7.92
C THR A 327 -13.71 1.55 -9.33
N SER A 328 -12.64 2.30 -9.58
CA SER A 328 -12.21 2.65 -10.95
C SER A 328 -10.80 2.15 -11.29
N HIS A 329 -9.90 2.08 -10.31
CA HIS A 329 -8.46 1.96 -10.55
C HIS A 329 -7.78 1.09 -9.48
N PRO A 330 -7.83 -0.26 -9.60
CA PRO A 330 -7.35 -1.17 -8.55
C PRO A 330 -5.86 -1.03 -8.24
N VAL A 331 -5.03 -0.69 -9.24
CA VAL A 331 -3.58 -0.49 -9.03
C VAL A 331 -3.31 0.82 -8.27
N VAL A 332 -4.07 1.87 -8.58
CA VAL A 332 -3.98 3.14 -7.84
C VAL A 332 -4.45 2.93 -6.41
N TYR A 333 -5.60 2.27 -6.24
CA TYR A 333 -6.15 1.91 -4.95
C TYR A 333 -5.13 1.15 -4.09
N ASP A 334 -4.61 0.00 -4.57
CA ASP A 334 -3.66 -0.82 -3.81
C ASP A 334 -2.38 -0.05 -3.45
N THR A 335 -1.84 0.76 -4.38
CA THR A 335 -0.61 1.53 -4.11
C THR A 335 -0.83 2.59 -3.04
N ILE A 336 -1.94 3.34 -3.12
CA ILE A 336 -2.28 4.37 -2.14
C ILE A 336 -2.66 3.75 -0.81
N TYR A 337 -3.42 2.64 -0.82
CA TYR A 337 -3.79 1.90 0.38
C TYR A 337 -2.54 1.48 1.17
N ARG A 338 -1.57 0.83 0.51
CA ARG A 338 -0.31 0.42 1.15
C ARG A 338 0.48 1.60 1.68
N LEU A 339 0.51 2.73 0.96
CA LEU A 339 1.11 3.96 1.47
C LEU A 339 0.41 4.41 2.76
N MET A 340 -0.92 4.42 2.78
CA MET A 340 -1.70 4.85 3.94
C MET A 340 -1.43 3.94 5.14
N VAL A 341 -1.54 2.62 4.99
CA VAL A 341 -1.21 1.66 6.06
C VAL A 341 0.18 1.93 6.64
N ARG A 342 1.19 2.11 5.77
CA ARG A 342 2.57 2.36 6.18
C ARG A 342 2.77 3.74 6.85
N LEU A 343 2.08 4.76 6.38
CA LEU A 343 2.12 6.10 6.99
C LEU A 343 1.49 6.11 8.38
N TYR A 344 0.36 5.42 8.58
CA TYR A 344 -0.29 5.34 9.89
C TYR A 344 0.50 4.47 10.87
N ASP A 345 1.05 3.33 10.43
CA ASP A 345 1.95 2.51 11.25
C ASP A 345 3.19 3.31 11.69
N PHE A 346 3.83 4.01 10.75
CA PHE A 346 4.93 4.91 11.04
C PHE A 346 4.52 6.03 12.01
N GLY A 347 3.39 6.68 11.78
CA GLY A 347 2.90 7.75 12.65
C GLY A 347 2.72 7.30 14.10
N THR A 348 2.18 6.10 14.30
CA THR A 348 2.05 5.49 15.63
C THR A 348 3.41 5.22 16.26
N GLN A 349 4.33 4.58 15.53
CA GLN A 349 5.66 4.27 16.07
C GLN A 349 6.48 5.54 16.35
N ALA A 350 6.33 6.58 15.51
CA ALA A 350 7.06 7.84 15.63
C ALA A 350 6.67 8.62 16.90
N CYS A 351 5.53 8.31 17.51
CA CYS A 351 5.15 8.86 18.81
C CYS A 351 6.13 8.49 19.92
N LEU A 352 6.77 7.32 19.82
CA LEU A 352 7.78 6.87 20.78
C LEU A 352 9.08 7.66 20.65
N ASN A 353 9.28 8.35 19.52
CA ASN A 353 10.48 9.12 19.29
C ASN A 353 10.21 10.62 19.46
N GLN A 354 10.53 11.15 20.62
CA GLN A 354 10.38 12.57 20.92
C GLN A 354 11.62 13.41 20.66
N TRP A 355 12.70 12.86 20.12
CA TRP A 355 13.95 13.60 19.91
C TRP A 355 14.13 14.02 18.45
N ASP A 356 14.28 15.32 18.21
CA ASP A 356 14.64 15.85 16.90
C ASP A 356 16.16 15.98 16.80
N ILE A 357 16.79 15.08 16.05
CA ILE A 357 18.24 15.09 15.85
C ILE A 357 18.69 16.37 15.13
N THR A 358 17.88 16.93 14.23
CA THR A 358 18.26 18.15 13.47
C THR A 358 18.29 19.38 14.34
N ARG A 359 17.37 19.46 15.31
CA ARG A 359 17.22 20.62 16.21
C ARG A 359 17.82 20.41 17.58
N GLN A 360 18.26 19.18 17.88
CA GLN A 360 18.72 18.75 19.20
C GLN A 360 17.73 19.12 20.31
N CYS A 361 16.44 18.86 20.09
CA CYS A 361 15.39 19.21 21.04
C CYS A 361 14.26 18.17 21.12
N HIS A 362 13.52 18.20 22.23
CA HIS A 362 12.30 17.43 22.38
C HIS A 362 11.17 18.02 21.55
N ILE A 363 10.39 17.14 20.92
CA ILE A 363 9.31 17.46 20.00
C ILE A 363 8.07 16.64 20.36
N ALA A 364 6.90 17.29 20.26
CA ALA A 364 5.60 16.66 20.49
C ALA A 364 5.18 15.76 19.31
N SER A 365 5.85 14.62 19.15
CA SER A 365 5.64 13.70 18.04
C SER A 365 4.23 13.15 17.94
N SER A 366 3.62 12.91 19.10
CA SER A 366 2.24 12.44 19.19
C SER A 366 1.24 13.51 18.78
N ALA A 367 1.52 14.79 19.09
CA ALA A 367 0.71 15.90 18.57
C ALA A 367 0.80 16.00 17.05
N TRP A 368 2.00 15.88 16.46
CA TRP A 368 2.15 15.88 15.01
C TRP A 368 1.36 14.75 14.35
N ALA A 369 1.47 13.51 14.85
CA ALA A 369 0.76 12.37 14.32
C ALA A 369 -0.77 12.57 14.41
N TRP A 370 -1.25 13.09 15.55
CA TRP A 370 -2.65 13.45 15.73
C TRP A 370 -3.14 14.47 14.69
N HIS A 371 -2.47 15.62 14.57
CA HIS A 371 -2.93 16.70 13.70
C HIS A 371 -2.73 16.41 12.20
N THR A 372 -1.72 15.60 11.85
CA THR A 372 -1.35 15.35 10.46
C THR A 372 -2.02 14.10 9.89
N LEU A 373 -2.24 13.06 10.70
CA LEU A 373 -2.77 11.77 10.22
C LEU A 373 -4.20 11.53 10.70
N TRP A 374 -4.42 11.57 12.01
CA TRP A 374 -5.70 11.14 12.60
C TRP A 374 -6.82 12.17 12.43
N MET A 375 -6.55 13.44 12.73
CA MET A 375 -7.55 14.51 12.61
C MET A 375 -8.09 14.65 11.18
N PRO A 376 -7.27 14.60 10.10
CA PRO A 376 -7.76 14.53 8.72
C PRO A 376 -8.76 13.42 8.44
N LEU A 377 -8.50 12.20 8.92
CA LEU A 377 -9.40 11.06 8.75
C LEU A 377 -10.73 11.31 9.46
N PHE A 378 -10.68 11.81 10.70
CA PHE A 378 -11.89 12.10 11.47
C PHE A 378 -12.73 13.22 10.85
N LEU A 379 -12.07 14.28 10.37
CA LEU A 379 -12.75 15.38 9.67
C LEU A 379 -13.36 14.92 8.35
N LEU A 380 -12.69 14.05 7.60
CA LEU A 380 -13.26 13.43 6.40
C LEU A 380 -14.50 12.61 6.74
N ARG A 381 -14.45 11.83 7.82
CA ARG A 381 -15.60 11.02 8.25
C ARG A 381 -16.80 11.87 8.67
N LEU A 382 -16.58 13.01 9.32
CA LEU A 382 -17.66 13.91 9.75
C LEU A 382 -18.25 14.70 8.58
N ASN A 383 -17.40 15.22 7.69
CA ASN A 383 -17.82 16.13 6.62
C ASN A 383 -18.21 15.42 5.31
N PHE A 384 -17.60 14.26 5.03
CA PHE A 384 -17.76 13.51 3.77
C PHE A 384 -17.93 12.00 4.03
N PRO A 385 -18.94 11.58 4.83
CA PRO A 385 -19.12 10.18 5.20
C PRO A 385 -19.30 9.25 4.01
N GLU A 386 -19.93 9.73 2.92
CA GLU A 386 -20.15 8.93 1.71
C GLU A 386 -18.85 8.62 0.95
N GLU A 387 -17.85 9.51 0.98
CA GLU A 387 -16.55 9.23 0.35
C GLU A 387 -15.83 8.08 1.06
N ILE A 388 -15.84 8.08 2.39
CA ILE A 388 -15.21 7.05 3.21
C ILE A 388 -15.88 5.69 3.05
N LYS A 389 -17.21 5.65 2.89
CA LYS A 389 -17.97 4.41 2.64
C LYS A 389 -17.61 3.71 1.33
N LEU A 390 -16.97 4.40 0.39
CA LEU A 390 -16.46 3.78 -0.85
C LEU A 390 -15.23 2.92 -0.62
N ILE A 391 -14.57 3.04 0.53
CA ILE A 391 -13.38 2.27 0.88
C ILE A 391 -13.83 0.96 1.55
N PRO A 392 -13.32 -0.21 1.11
CA PRO A 392 -13.51 -1.48 1.78
C PRO A 392 -13.35 -1.39 3.30
N PHE A 393 -14.35 -1.91 4.02
CA PHE A 393 -14.41 -1.86 5.48
C PHE A 393 -13.16 -2.45 6.16
N GLU A 394 -12.68 -3.59 5.65
CA GLU A 394 -11.51 -4.30 6.19
C GLU A 394 -10.25 -3.43 6.10
N ASP A 395 -10.10 -2.69 5.00
CA ASP A 395 -8.95 -1.83 4.73
C ASP A 395 -8.95 -0.60 5.65
N VAL A 396 -10.13 -0.01 5.89
CA VAL A 396 -10.28 1.08 6.87
C VAL A 396 -10.00 0.59 8.28
N ARG A 397 -10.48 -0.62 8.64
CA ARG A 397 -10.25 -1.22 9.95
C ARG A 397 -8.76 -1.46 10.20
N GLU A 398 -8.03 -2.02 9.24
CA GLU A 398 -6.58 -2.23 9.35
C GLU A 398 -5.84 -0.92 9.65
N ILE A 399 -6.21 0.19 9.00
CA ILE A 399 -5.63 1.50 9.26
C ILE A 399 -5.98 1.99 10.67
N CYS A 400 -7.25 1.88 11.09
CA CYS A 400 -7.70 2.29 12.43
C CYS A 400 -7.01 1.49 13.55
N ASP A 401 -6.79 0.18 13.36
CA ASP A 401 -6.15 -0.70 14.34
C ASP A 401 -4.72 -0.25 14.66
N ASN A 402 -4.05 0.49 13.77
CA ASN A 402 -2.74 1.08 14.04
C ASN A 402 -2.74 2.11 15.17
N PHE A 403 -3.89 2.71 15.54
CA PHE A 403 -3.95 3.68 16.65
C PHE A 403 -3.66 3.01 17.99
N PHE A 404 -4.23 1.81 18.22
CA PHE A 404 -4.11 1.06 19.47
C PHE A 404 -3.13 -0.11 19.40
N ARG A 405 -2.46 -0.31 18.27
CA ARG A 405 -1.41 -1.34 18.11
C ARG A 405 -0.38 -1.30 19.22
N PHE A 406 -0.04 -0.10 19.70
CA PHE A 406 0.79 0.12 20.86
C PHE A 406 0.04 1.01 21.88
N PRO A 407 -0.24 0.53 23.11
CA PRO A 407 -0.96 1.32 24.09
C PRO A 407 -0.26 2.63 24.48
N VAL A 408 1.08 2.63 24.52
CA VAL A 408 1.89 3.78 24.95
C VAL A 408 1.71 4.99 24.00
N PRO A 409 1.88 4.86 22.66
CA PRO A 409 1.57 5.92 21.71
C PRO A 409 0.17 6.53 21.85
N ALA A 410 -0.87 5.72 22.07
CA ALA A 410 -2.23 6.21 22.25
C ALA A 410 -2.36 7.09 23.51
N LEU A 411 -1.71 6.71 24.61
CA LEU A 411 -1.66 7.50 25.85
C LEU A 411 -0.86 8.79 25.67
N MET A 412 0.24 8.74 24.92
CA MET A 412 1.04 9.94 24.62
C MET A 412 0.26 10.91 23.74
N MET A 413 -0.44 10.42 22.71
CA MET A 413 -1.35 11.23 21.89
C MET A 413 -2.47 11.86 22.73
N SER A 414 -3.07 11.11 23.65
CA SER A 414 -4.19 11.64 24.46
C SER A 414 -3.79 12.80 25.36
N PHE A 415 -2.52 12.85 25.77
CA PHE A 415 -1.94 13.96 26.50
C PHE A 415 -1.47 15.09 25.58
N GLN A 416 -0.58 14.81 24.62
CA GLN A 416 0.06 15.84 23.79
C GLN A 416 -0.92 16.53 22.83
N ALA A 417 -2.00 15.85 22.43
CA ALA A 417 -3.01 16.37 21.51
C ALA A 417 -4.36 16.69 22.19
N ARG A 418 -4.34 16.91 23.52
CA ARG A 418 -5.54 17.08 24.35
C ARG A 418 -6.55 18.09 23.81
N ASP A 419 -6.08 19.24 23.35
CA ASP A 419 -6.97 20.29 22.85
C ASP A 419 -7.61 19.90 21.51
N GLY A 420 -6.86 19.21 20.65
CA GLY A 420 -7.38 18.60 19.42
C GLY A 420 -8.45 17.54 19.70
N ILE A 421 -8.24 16.70 20.72
CA ILE A 421 -9.20 15.68 21.15
C ILE A 421 -10.48 16.31 21.70
N ARG A 422 -10.37 17.37 22.51
CA ARG A 422 -11.53 18.11 23.02
C ARG A 422 -12.30 18.81 21.90
N ALA A 423 -11.59 19.35 20.90
CA ALA A 423 -12.22 19.91 19.71
C ALA A 423 -12.99 18.84 18.93
N LEU A 424 -12.38 17.67 18.70
CA LEU A 424 -13.04 16.55 18.04
C LEU A 424 -14.29 16.08 18.80
N ARG A 425 -14.21 15.97 20.13
CA ARG A 425 -15.35 15.58 20.98
C ARG A 425 -16.56 16.51 20.80
N ARG A 426 -16.33 17.82 20.68
CA ARG A 426 -17.40 18.81 20.42
C ARG A 426 -18.01 18.62 19.04
N LEU A 427 -17.19 18.46 18.00
CA LEU A 427 -17.67 18.20 16.64
C LEU A 427 -18.50 16.91 16.55
N MET A 428 -18.11 15.87 17.31
CA MET A 428 -18.88 14.63 17.39
C MET A 428 -20.26 14.82 18.04
N GLN A 429 -20.35 15.63 19.10
CA GLN A 429 -21.62 15.93 19.77
C GLN A 429 -22.56 16.70 18.83
N GLU A 430 -22.05 17.73 18.16
CA GLU A 430 -22.79 18.50 17.15
C GLU A 430 -23.31 17.59 16.01
N HIS A 431 -22.46 16.67 15.53
CA HIS A 431 -22.86 15.72 14.48
C HIS A 431 -23.92 14.71 14.97
N GLN A 432 -23.82 14.22 16.21
CA GLN A 432 -24.82 13.32 16.80
C GLN A 432 -26.17 14.02 16.96
N GLU A 433 -26.19 15.27 17.45
CA GLU A 433 -27.41 16.07 17.56
C GLU A 433 -28.11 16.27 16.22
N SER A 434 -27.33 16.47 15.14
CA SER A 434 -27.88 16.58 13.78
C SER A 434 -28.43 15.25 13.22
N MET A 435 -27.88 14.10 13.64
CA MET A 435 -28.24 12.77 13.11
C MET A 435 -29.37 12.08 13.88
N LEU A 436 -29.67 12.52 15.11
CA LEU A 436 -30.70 11.93 15.98
C LEU A 436 -32.14 12.02 15.45
N PHE A 437 -32.36 12.74 14.34
CA PHE A 437 -33.62 12.70 13.59
C PHE A 437 -33.77 11.47 12.66
N GLY A 438 -32.71 10.65 12.52
CA GLY A 438 -32.70 9.40 11.75
C GLY A 438 -32.74 8.14 12.63
N SER A 439 -33.53 7.14 12.22
CA SER A 439 -33.73 5.86 12.90
C SER A 439 -32.45 5.20 13.45
N LEU A 440 -32.41 4.98 14.78
CA LEU A 440 -31.34 4.31 15.54
C LEU A 440 -30.98 2.89 15.04
N LYS A 441 -31.82 2.24 14.22
CA LYS A 441 -31.66 0.82 13.86
C LYS A 441 -30.67 0.54 12.72
N ALA A 442 -30.18 1.56 12.01
CA ALA A 442 -29.18 1.38 10.94
C ALA A 442 -27.72 1.25 11.45
N ALA A 443 -27.49 1.34 12.76
CA ALA A 443 -26.17 1.42 13.39
C ALA A 443 -25.44 0.08 13.61
N GLN A 444 -25.87 -1.03 12.99
CA GLN A 444 -25.31 -2.37 13.25
C GLN A 444 -24.01 -2.69 12.50
N MET A 445 -23.63 -1.93 11.46
CA MET A 445 -22.22 -1.96 11.01
C MET A 445 -21.45 -0.94 11.82
N VAL A 446 -20.58 -1.43 12.70
CA VAL A 446 -19.69 -0.61 13.52
C VAL A 446 -18.68 0.06 12.61
N ASP A 447 -18.97 1.29 12.20
CA ASP A 447 -18.06 2.17 11.48
C ASP A 447 -16.71 2.26 12.23
N PRO A 448 -15.61 1.74 11.66
CA PRO A 448 -14.35 1.60 12.39
C PRO A 448 -13.73 2.97 12.72
N ILE A 449 -14.00 4.00 11.90
CA ILE A 449 -13.49 5.35 12.17
C ILE A 449 -14.31 5.99 13.29
N PHE A 450 -15.63 5.87 13.26
CA PHE A 450 -16.47 6.42 14.33
C PHE A 450 -16.25 5.72 15.68
N ALA A 451 -16.01 4.40 15.67
CA ALA A 451 -15.60 3.64 16.84
C ALA A 451 -14.26 4.18 17.40
N LEU A 452 -13.24 4.31 16.55
CA LEU A 452 -11.96 4.89 16.92
C LEU A 452 -12.10 6.31 17.47
N MET A 453 -12.91 7.17 16.85
CA MET A 453 -13.19 8.52 17.33
C MET A 453 -13.80 8.52 18.74
N THR A 454 -14.72 7.60 19.00
CA THR A 454 -15.37 7.45 20.31
C THR A 454 -14.36 7.03 21.38
N GLU A 455 -13.48 6.08 21.06
CA GLU A 455 -12.43 5.62 21.98
C GLU A 455 -11.36 6.70 22.21
N ALA A 456 -10.88 7.34 21.14
CA ALA A 456 -9.87 8.39 21.16
C ALA A 456 -10.33 9.65 21.91
N THR A 457 -11.63 9.95 21.88
CA THR A 457 -12.23 11.08 22.62
C THR A 457 -12.75 10.70 23.99
N SER A 458 -12.59 9.45 24.43
CA SER A 458 -13.07 9.00 25.73
C SER A 458 -12.37 9.73 26.89
N LEU A 459 -13.14 10.05 27.94
CA LEU A 459 -12.59 10.65 29.17
C LEU A 459 -11.62 9.70 29.88
N LEU A 460 -11.79 8.38 29.70
CA LEU A 460 -10.89 7.37 30.23
C LEU A 460 -9.51 7.47 29.60
N LEU A 461 -9.42 7.55 28.26
CA LEU A 461 -8.14 7.69 27.57
C LEU A 461 -7.46 9.03 27.90
N GLU A 462 -8.22 10.12 28.01
CA GLU A 462 -7.69 11.42 28.47
C GLU A 462 -7.07 11.30 29.87
N ARG A 463 -7.78 10.71 30.84
CA ARG A 463 -7.27 10.50 32.21
C ARG A 463 -6.06 9.56 32.24
N ALA A 464 -6.08 8.50 31.44
CA ALA A 464 -4.98 7.54 31.36
C ALA A 464 -3.70 8.20 30.79
N GLY A 465 -3.83 9.08 29.79
CA GLY A 465 -2.71 9.86 29.25
C GLY A 465 -2.10 10.80 30.28
N ILE A 466 -2.92 11.52 31.05
CA ILE A 466 -2.46 12.39 32.14
C ILE A 466 -1.66 11.58 33.17
N LEU A 467 -2.18 10.42 33.59
CA LEU A 467 -1.50 9.55 34.54
C LEU A 467 -0.20 8.96 33.98
N HIS A 468 -0.14 8.71 32.66
CA HIS A 468 1.06 8.23 32.01
C HIS A 468 2.15 9.30 32.00
N GLU A 469 1.81 10.54 31.65
CA GLU A 469 2.75 11.68 31.70
C GLU A 469 3.28 11.91 33.12
N GLU A 470 2.39 11.94 34.11
CA GLU A 470 2.77 12.08 35.52
C GLU A 470 3.77 10.98 35.96
N ARG A 471 3.68 9.78 35.39
CA ARG A 471 4.65 8.69 35.63
C ARG A 471 5.96 8.86 34.86
N LEU A 472 5.94 9.32 33.61
CA LEU A 472 7.18 9.54 32.84
C LEU A 472 8.06 10.62 33.46
N VAL A 473 7.46 11.70 33.96
CA VAL A 473 8.17 12.75 34.72
C VAL A 473 8.95 12.14 35.91
N THR A 474 8.42 11.09 36.54
CA THR A 474 9.11 10.43 37.67
C THR A 474 10.28 9.54 37.26
N LEU A 475 10.28 8.99 36.05
CA LEU A 475 11.32 8.08 35.56
C LEU A 475 12.53 8.83 34.98
N GLU A 476 12.32 9.90 34.21
CA GLU A 476 13.40 10.61 33.51
C GLU A 476 14.19 11.56 34.43
N HIS A 477 13.61 12.02 35.54
CA HIS A 477 14.24 12.98 36.45
C HIS A 477 14.94 12.35 37.66
N GLY A 478 15.24 11.04 37.64
CA GLY A 478 15.94 10.36 38.73
C GLY A 478 15.22 10.42 40.08
N GLY A 479 13.88 10.54 40.07
CA GLY A 479 13.04 10.65 41.26
C GLY A 479 12.90 9.34 42.02
N TYR A 480 14.00 8.78 42.51
CA TYR A 480 13.98 7.58 43.35
C TYR A 480 13.38 7.80 44.75
N ASP A 481 13.10 9.05 45.16
CA ASP A 481 12.70 9.37 46.54
C ASP A 481 11.39 10.14 46.72
N ILE A 482 10.49 10.18 45.73
CA ILE A 482 9.14 10.73 45.96
C ILE A 482 8.10 9.59 45.94
N PRO A 483 7.80 8.96 47.09
CA PRO A 483 6.71 7.99 47.17
C PRO A 483 5.38 8.73 47.04
N ARG A 484 4.80 8.75 45.83
CA ARG A 484 3.42 9.18 45.66
C ARG A 484 2.50 7.96 45.57
N TYR A 485 1.79 7.75 46.68
CA TYR A 485 0.56 6.98 46.70
C TYR A 485 -0.40 7.56 45.65
N VAL A 486 -0.65 6.83 44.56
CA VAL A 486 -1.87 7.06 43.78
C VAL A 486 -3.03 6.68 44.70
N PRO A 487 -3.91 7.62 45.11
CA PRO A 487 -4.99 7.30 46.02
C PRO A 487 -5.84 6.17 45.43
N LEU A 488 -6.03 5.08 46.18
CA LEU A 488 -6.81 3.91 45.78
C LEU A 488 -8.21 4.26 45.26
N SER A 489 -8.78 5.39 45.69
CA SER A 489 -10.04 5.94 45.18
C SER A 489 -9.99 6.24 43.68
N ARG A 490 -8.91 6.85 43.15
CA ARG A 490 -8.77 7.15 41.71
C ARG A 490 -8.48 5.92 40.86
N VAL A 491 -7.93 4.86 41.46
CA VAL A 491 -7.66 3.58 40.78
C VAL A 491 -8.94 2.75 40.62
N LYS A 492 -9.90 2.88 41.54
CA LYS A 492 -11.21 2.21 41.44
C LYS A 492 -12.04 2.72 40.25
N ASP A 493 -11.92 3.99 39.90
CA ASP A 493 -12.58 4.59 38.74
C ASP A 493 -11.98 4.15 37.38
N LEU A 494 -10.79 3.54 37.40
CA LEU A 494 -10.09 3.01 36.22
C LEU A 494 -10.32 1.50 36.00
N SER A 495 -11.31 0.92 36.68
CA SER A 495 -11.73 -0.49 36.56
C SER A 495 -11.76 -1.05 35.12
N PRO A 496 -12.21 -0.30 34.08
CA PRO A 496 -12.19 -0.79 32.70
C PRO A 496 -10.78 -0.94 32.10
N CYS A 497 -9.78 -0.20 32.59
CA CYS A 497 -8.40 -0.22 32.07
C CYS A 497 -7.54 -1.37 32.59
N ARG A 498 -8.10 -2.30 33.40
CA ARG A 498 -7.34 -3.45 33.92
C ARG A 498 -6.73 -4.33 32.83
N GLN A 499 -7.34 -4.41 31.65
CA GLN A 499 -6.80 -5.18 30.52
C GLN A 499 -5.59 -4.50 29.85
N LEU A 500 -5.54 -3.16 29.81
CA LEU A 500 -4.41 -2.41 29.25
C LEU A 500 -3.20 -2.40 30.20
N LEU A 501 -3.45 -2.45 31.52
CA LEU A 501 -2.38 -2.45 32.54
C LEU A 501 -1.85 -3.86 32.90
N SER A 502 -2.58 -4.93 32.55
CA SER A 502 -2.19 -6.31 32.87
C SER A 502 -1.21 -6.96 31.88
N GLN A 503 -0.91 -6.31 30.74
CA GLN A 503 0.08 -6.81 29.75
C GLN A 503 1.55 -6.70 30.20
N ARG A 504 1.80 -6.42 31.50
CA ARG A 504 3.13 -6.36 32.15
C ARG A 504 3.97 -7.65 32.11
N ARG A 505 3.51 -8.74 31.47
CA ARG A 505 4.24 -10.02 31.42
C ARG A 505 5.12 -10.24 30.18
N TYR A 506 5.08 -9.37 29.17
CA TYR A 506 5.84 -9.56 27.92
C TYR A 506 7.09 -8.69 27.76
N PHE A 507 7.43 -7.85 28.73
CA PHE A 507 8.70 -7.12 28.75
C PHE A 507 9.42 -7.38 30.07
N ARG A 508 10.18 -8.46 30.09
CA ARG A 508 11.33 -8.68 30.96
C ARG A 508 12.48 -9.17 30.12
#